data_AF-A0A523MZY7-F1
#
_entry.id   AF-A0A523MZY7-F1
#
_cell.length_a   1.000
_cell.length_b   1.000
_cell.length_c   1.000
_cell.angle_alpha   90.00
_cell.angle_beta   90.00
_cell.angle_gamma   90.00
#
_symmetry.space_group_name_H-M   'P 1'
#
loop_
_entity.id
_entity.type
_entity.pdbx_description
1 polymer ?
#
loop_
_entity_poly.entity_id
_entity_poly.type
_entity_poly.pdbx_seq_one_letter_code
_entity_poly.pdbx_strand_id
1 'polypeptide(L)'
;FGIRSGDDQHVLVADKDNHRVLIWQKIPFNDGWNADVCLGQFGMDEREANRGDFDNVTPETLSFPTSVFFHPETGKVFVVDQGNNRVLIWDKLPSNNGVPANLVLGQKDFYSRDANGGLGALRCDAVGMNFPTDLVYGRKGLFVSDSGNNRVLVWKELPTENGQPADLVIGQNTFSGHKFNRWGEPSECTLKDPYGMFLDEDPEDEEDNGKLFICDRGNSRVVIWEELPEPKSDQKPEELDHPTMEDPELLMGVDEDFMDDEEEEDEDEEAPKELA
;
A
#
# COMPACT_ATOMS: atom_id res chain seq x y z
N PHE A 1 -17.92 0.40 7.90
CA PHE A 1 -18.12 -0.26 9.20
C PHE A 1 -17.10 -1.36 9.26
N GLY A 2 -16.12 -1.24 10.15
CA GLY A 2 -15.08 -2.23 10.32
C GLY A 2 -15.30 -2.93 11.65
N ILE A 3 -15.29 -4.26 11.62
CA ILE A 3 -15.19 -5.10 12.81
C ILE A 3 -13.95 -5.97 12.64
N ARG A 4 -13.15 -6.08 13.70
CA ARG A 4 -11.97 -6.94 13.71
C ARG A 4 -11.91 -7.73 15.00
N SER A 5 -11.71 -9.02 14.83
CA SER A 5 -11.20 -9.94 15.85
C SER A 5 -10.01 -10.66 15.21
N GLY A 6 -8.90 -10.78 15.93
CA GLY A 6 -7.66 -11.35 15.39
C GLY A 6 -7.01 -12.42 16.28
N ASP A 7 -7.47 -12.58 17.52
CA ASP A 7 -6.78 -13.36 18.55
C ASP A 7 -7.74 -14.14 19.47
N ASP A 8 -9.00 -14.29 19.08
CA ASP A 8 -10.06 -14.92 19.87
C ASP A 8 -10.27 -14.32 21.27
N GLN A 9 -9.78 -13.10 21.52
CA GLN A 9 -9.89 -12.44 22.82
C GLN A 9 -10.51 -11.04 22.68
N HIS A 10 -10.09 -10.28 21.68
CA HIS A 10 -10.45 -8.89 21.52
C HIS A 10 -11.37 -8.68 20.32
N VAL A 11 -12.37 -7.82 20.50
CA VAL A 11 -13.24 -7.37 19.41
C VAL A 11 -13.14 -5.86 19.32
N LEU A 12 -12.79 -5.36 18.14
CA LEU A 12 -12.72 -3.93 17.85
C LEU A 12 -13.77 -3.58 16.79
N VAL A 13 -14.51 -2.50 17.01
CA VAL A 13 -15.56 -2.03 16.11
C VAL A 13 -15.39 -0.55 15.84
N ALA A 14 -15.28 -0.18 14.57
CA ALA A 14 -15.37 1.20 14.10
C ALA A 14 -16.84 1.62 14.03
N ASP A 15 -17.27 2.40 15.02
CA ASP A 15 -18.62 2.95 15.16
C ASP A 15 -18.69 4.32 14.46
N LYS A 16 -18.65 4.24 13.12
CA LYS A 16 -18.41 5.36 12.19
C LYS A 16 -19.19 6.63 12.53
N ASP A 17 -20.51 6.53 12.57
CA ASP A 17 -21.38 7.71 12.68
C ASP A 17 -21.47 8.24 14.12
N ASN A 18 -20.87 7.51 15.07
CA ASN A 18 -20.66 7.96 16.44
C ASN A 18 -19.20 8.39 16.70
N HIS A 19 -18.38 8.49 15.64
CA HIS A 19 -17.04 9.06 15.66
C HIS A 19 -16.11 8.42 16.70
N ARG A 20 -16.18 7.09 16.82
CA ARG A 20 -15.42 6.32 17.82
C ARG A 20 -15.06 4.92 17.37
N VAL A 21 -14.07 4.34 18.03
CA VAL A 21 -13.79 2.90 17.97
C VAL A 21 -14.04 2.30 19.35
N LEU A 22 -14.82 1.24 19.39
CA LEU A 22 -15.14 0.49 20.59
C LEU A 22 -14.30 -0.77 20.65
N ILE A 23 -13.76 -1.08 21.83
CA ILE A 23 -12.93 -2.26 22.06
C ILE A 23 -13.53 -3.03 23.23
N TRP A 24 -13.80 -4.31 22.99
CA TRP A 24 -14.07 -5.29 24.03
C TRP A 24 -12.78 -6.08 24.26
N GLN A 25 -12.32 -6.12 25.51
CA GLN A 25 -11.14 -6.89 25.92
C GLN A 25 -11.44 -8.38 26.08
N LYS A 26 -12.71 -8.74 25.96
CA LYS A 26 -13.21 -10.12 25.98
C LYS A 26 -14.31 -10.24 24.95
N ILE A 27 -14.37 -11.39 24.27
CA ILE A 27 -15.49 -11.69 23.38
C ILE A 27 -16.81 -11.58 24.18
N PRO A 28 -17.76 -10.72 23.76
CA PRO A 28 -19.03 -10.57 24.45
C PRO A 28 -19.87 -11.84 24.24
N PHE A 29 -20.38 -12.42 25.33
CA PHE A 29 -21.21 -13.64 25.30
C PHE A 29 -22.67 -13.42 25.69
N ASN A 30 -23.08 -12.16 25.90
CA ASN A 30 -24.46 -11.77 26.17
C ASN A 30 -24.79 -10.47 25.43
N ASP A 31 -26.07 -10.29 25.11
CA ASP A 31 -26.58 -9.06 24.52
C ASP A 31 -26.42 -7.86 25.45
N GLY A 32 -26.19 -6.67 24.88
CA GLY A 32 -26.07 -5.43 25.64
C GLY A 32 -24.75 -5.28 26.42
N TRP A 33 -23.73 -6.07 26.10
CA TRP A 33 -22.42 -5.97 26.73
C TRP A 33 -21.71 -4.67 26.37
N ASN A 34 -21.37 -3.86 27.38
CA ASN A 34 -20.64 -2.61 27.19
C ASN A 34 -19.19 -2.83 26.73
N ALA A 35 -18.74 -2.05 25.74
CA ALA A 35 -17.32 -1.99 25.42
C ALA A 35 -16.50 -1.56 26.64
N ASP A 36 -15.25 -2.02 26.70
CA ASP A 36 -14.32 -1.70 27.79
C ASP A 36 -13.57 -0.39 27.51
N VAL A 37 -13.27 -0.12 26.23
CA VAL A 37 -12.51 1.06 25.79
C VAL A 37 -13.18 1.73 24.60
N CYS A 38 -13.13 3.06 24.60
CA CYS A 38 -13.59 3.94 23.53
C CYS A 38 -12.46 4.87 23.06
N LEU A 39 -12.05 4.74 21.80
CA LEU A 39 -11.08 5.64 21.16
C LEU A 39 -11.80 6.75 20.38
N GLY A 40 -11.13 7.89 20.22
CA GLY A 40 -11.66 9.06 19.51
C GLY A 40 -12.49 10.00 20.37
N GLN A 41 -13.00 9.52 21.51
CA GLN A 41 -13.88 10.27 22.42
C GLN A 41 -13.33 10.30 23.85
N PHE A 42 -13.90 11.17 24.69
CA PHE A 42 -13.58 11.20 26.12
C PHE A 42 -14.07 9.94 26.85
N GLY A 43 -15.21 9.40 26.42
CA GLY A 43 -15.80 8.21 27.01
C GLY A 43 -16.85 7.56 26.11
N MET A 44 -17.77 6.85 26.76
CA MET A 44 -18.75 5.98 26.10
C MET A 44 -20.00 6.70 25.62
N ASP A 45 -20.19 7.99 25.94
CA ASP A 45 -21.46 8.71 25.73
C ASP A 45 -21.35 9.81 24.67
N GLU A 46 -20.15 10.31 24.40
CA GLU A 46 -19.89 11.35 23.39
C GLU A 46 -19.94 10.78 21.97
N ARG A 47 -20.45 11.58 21.03
CA ARG A 47 -20.72 11.15 19.65
C ARG A 47 -20.25 12.15 18.60
N GLU A 48 -19.74 13.30 19.02
CA GLU A 48 -19.43 14.38 18.10
C GLU A 48 -18.09 14.16 17.41
N ALA A 49 -18.04 14.47 16.11
CA ALA A 49 -16.80 14.48 15.35
C ALA A 49 -15.74 15.32 16.04
N ASN A 50 -14.53 14.76 16.19
CA ASN A 50 -13.42 15.45 16.84
C ASN A 50 -13.80 16.05 18.21
N ARG A 51 -14.64 15.34 18.97
CA ARG A 51 -15.15 15.74 20.29
C ARG A 51 -15.89 17.09 20.29
N GLY A 52 -16.55 17.42 19.18
CA GLY A 52 -17.36 18.62 19.02
C GLY A 52 -16.63 19.81 18.41
N ASP A 53 -15.34 19.67 18.10
CA ASP A 53 -14.56 20.69 17.40
C ASP A 53 -14.03 20.12 16.08
N PHE A 54 -14.83 20.26 15.02
CA PHE A 54 -14.61 19.59 13.75
C PHE A 54 -13.22 19.85 13.16
N ASP A 55 -12.65 21.04 13.33
CA ASP A 55 -11.37 21.41 12.74
C ASP A 55 -10.17 21.15 13.67
N ASN A 56 -10.40 21.06 14.98
CA ASN A 56 -9.35 20.82 15.96
C ASN A 56 -9.12 19.31 16.15
N VAL A 57 -8.34 18.74 15.24
CA VAL A 57 -7.91 17.35 15.31
C VAL A 57 -6.69 17.17 16.20
N THR A 58 -6.66 16.10 16.98
CA THR A 58 -5.56 15.74 17.87
C THR A 58 -5.28 14.24 17.75
N PRO A 59 -4.21 13.67 18.36
CA PRO A 59 -3.97 12.22 18.32
C PRO A 59 -5.04 11.39 19.05
N GLU A 60 -5.92 12.01 19.85
CA GLU A 60 -6.96 11.34 20.62
C GLU A 60 -8.37 11.43 20.01
N THR A 61 -8.53 12.15 18.89
CA THR A 61 -9.83 12.44 18.26
C THR A 61 -10.05 11.63 16.98
N LEU A 62 -11.32 11.30 16.70
CA LEU A 62 -11.73 10.65 15.46
C LEU A 62 -12.90 11.38 14.79
N SER A 63 -13.01 11.20 13.48
CA SER A 63 -14.09 11.68 12.64
C SER A 63 -14.45 10.63 11.58
N PHE A 64 -15.63 10.02 11.70
CA PHE A 64 -16.09 8.98 10.79
C PHE A 64 -15.12 7.81 10.60
N PRO A 65 -14.63 7.14 11.68
CA PRO A 65 -13.71 6.01 11.52
C PRO A 65 -14.41 4.88 10.77
N THR A 66 -13.79 4.37 9.71
CA THR A 66 -14.44 3.39 8.80
C THR A 66 -13.95 1.98 9.01
N SER A 67 -12.68 1.81 9.39
CA SER A 67 -12.01 0.53 9.56
C SER A 67 -11.07 0.54 10.76
N VAL A 68 -10.89 -0.63 11.35
CA VAL A 68 -9.97 -0.89 12.46
C VAL A 68 -9.26 -2.22 12.20
N PHE A 69 -7.94 -2.24 12.38
CA PHE A 69 -7.12 -3.44 12.30
C PHE A 69 -6.34 -3.62 13.60
N PHE A 70 -6.24 -4.86 14.06
CA PHE A 70 -5.46 -5.24 15.24
C PHE A 70 -4.51 -6.36 14.85
N HIS A 71 -3.22 -6.16 15.15
CA HIS A 71 -2.17 -7.14 14.91
C HIS A 71 -1.75 -7.80 16.24
N PRO A 72 -2.17 -9.04 16.54
CA PRO A 72 -2.00 -9.65 17.86
C PRO A 72 -0.55 -9.82 18.30
N GLU A 73 0.34 -10.18 17.38
CA GLU A 73 1.74 -10.49 17.72
C GLU A 73 2.53 -9.25 18.14
N THR A 74 2.23 -8.10 17.52
CA THR A 74 2.89 -6.82 17.86
C THR A 74 2.08 -5.99 18.84
N GLY A 75 0.79 -6.28 18.99
CA GLY A 75 -0.17 -5.50 19.74
C GLY A 75 -0.60 -4.18 19.07
N LYS A 76 -0.18 -3.91 17.82
CA LYS A 76 -0.49 -2.65 17.14
C LYS A 76 -1.96 -2.57 16.73
N VAL A 77 -2.53 -1.38 16.86
CA VAL A 77 -3.89 -1.06 16.42
C VAL A 77 -3.83 0.04 15.38
N PHE A 78 -4.53 -0.13 14.27
CA PHE A 78 -4.63 0.83 13.18
C PHE A 78 -6.10 1.23 13.03
N VAL A 79 -6.37 2.52 12.90
CA VAL A 79 -7.72 3.04 12.68
C VAL A 79 -7.70 3.96 11.48
N VAL A 80 -8.56 3.66 10.50
CA VAL A 80 -8.82 4.55 9.38
C VAL A 80 -9.79 5.62 9.86
N ASP A 81 -9.28 6.85 9.98
CA ASP A 81 -10.01 8.03 10.41
C ASP A 81 -10.41 8.86 9.18
N GLN A 82 -11.39 8.34 8.45
CA GLN A 82 -11.75 8.80 7.11
C GLN A 82 -12.05 10.30 7.05
N GLY A 83 -12.84 10.82 8.00
CA GLY A 83 -13.26 12.22 8.02
C GLY A 83 -12.12 13.20 8.29
N ASN A 84 -10.96 12.69 8.70
CA ASN A 84 -9.73 13.45 8.88
C ASN A 84 -8.62 13.02 7.90
N ASN A 85 -8.95 12.26 6.86
CA ASN A 85 -8.04 11.84 5.79
C ASN A 85 -6.75 11.15 6.27
N ARG A 86 -6.84 10.38 7.37
CA ARG A 86 -5.67 9.82 8.04
C ARG A 86 -5.87 8.38 8.51
N VAL A 87 -4.75 7.71 8.77
CA VAL A 87 -4.71 6.49 9.56
C VAL A 87 -3.95 6.77 10.83
N LEU A 88 -4.55 6.46 11.98
CA LEU A 88 -3.92 6.55 13.29
C LEU A 88 -3.44 5.17 13.73
N ILE A 89 -2.25 5.12 14.32
CA ILE A 89 -1.60 3.87 14.75
C ILE A 89 -1.23 3.97 16.22
N TRP A 90 -1.63 2.98 17.00
CA TRP A 90 -1.19 2.77 18.38
C TRP A 90 -0.19 1.63 18.41
N ASP A 91 0.90 1.81 19.17
CA ASP A 91 1.94 0.78 19.31
C ASP A 91 1.50 -0.42 20.15
N LYS A 92 0.44 -0.25 20.92
CA LYS A 92 -0.12 -1.26 21.83
C LYS A 92 -1.63 -1.13 21.85
N LEU A 93 -2.31 -2.24 22.15
CA LEU A 93 -3.74 -2.25 22.38
C LEU A 93 -4.10 -1.28 23.51
N PRO A 94 -4.94 -0.26 23.25
CA PRO A 94 -5.32 0.69 24.29
C PRO A 94 -6.15 0.06 25.40
N SER A 95 -5.82 0.40 26.65
CA SER A 95 -6.52 -0.08 27.86
C SER A 95 -7.41 0.97 28.53
N ASN A 96 -7.40 2.21 28.04
CA ASN A 96 -8.19 3.33 28.57
C ASN A 96 -8.82 4.12 27.42
N ASN A 97 -9.88 4.85 27.72
CA ASN A 97 -10.54 5.72 26.75
C ASN A 97 -9.62 6.86 26.30
N GLY A 98 -9.78 7.27 25.03
CA GLY A 98 -9.15 8.48 24.50
C GLY A 98 -7.61 8.47 24.52
N VAL A 99 -6.97 7.30 24.53
CA VAL A 99 -5.50 7.17 24.46
C VAL A 99 -5.00 7.77 23.14
N PRO A 100 -3.96 8.63 23.16
CA PRO A 100 -3.40 9.22 21.94
C PRO A 100 -2.73 8.16 21.05
N ALA A 101 -2.89 8.32 19.74
CA ALA A 101 -2.13 7.57 18.75
C ALA A 101 -0.63 7.89 18.82
N ASN A 102 0.20 6.92 18.43
CA ASN A 102 1.65 7.03 18.39
C ASN A 102 2.18 7.50 17.03
N LEU A 103 1.49 7.14 15.94
CA LEU A 103 1.84 7.53 14.58
C LEU A 103 0.60 7.91 13.76
N VAL A 104 0.81 8.73 12.73
CA VAL A 104 -0.21 9.10 11.75
C VAL A 104 0.31 8.97 10.32
N LEU A 105 -0.51 8.37 9.44
CA LEU A 105 -0.31 8.37 7.99
C LEU A 105 -1.37 9.22 7.30
N GLY A 106 -1.10 9.66 6.07
CA GLY A 106 -2.02 10.51 5.29
C GLY A 106 -1.87 12.00 5.59
N GLN A 107 -1.17 12.33 6.69
CA GLN A 107 -0.98 13.67 7.19
C GLN A 107 0.46 13.81 7.73
N LYS A 108 0.99 15.04 7.68
CA LYS A 108 2.31 15.40 8.21
C LYS A 108 2.41 15.32 9.75
N ASP A 109 1.28 15.48 10.43
CA ASP A 109 1.15 15.54 11.88
C ASP A 109 -0.28 15.20 12.32
N PHE A 110 -0.51 15.10 13.63
CA PHE A 110 -1.81 14.79 14.22
C PHE A 110 -2.82 15.95 14.18
N TYR A 111 -2.37 17.15 13.81
CA TYR A 111 -3.14 18.39 13.87
C TYR A 111 -3.63 18.86 12.49
N SER A 112 -3.32 18.08 11.45
CA SER A 112 -3.73 18.31 10.06
C SER A 112 -4.77 17.28 9.65
N ARG A 113 -5.74 17.69 8.83
CA ARG A 113 -6.86 16.83 8.39
C ARG A 113 -7.31 17.01 6.94
N ASP A 114 -6.77 18.02 6.26
CA ASP A 114 -7.19 18.37 4.91
C ASP A 114 -6.71 17.33 3.90
N ALA A 115 -7.55 17.06 2.91
CA ALA A 115 -7.29 16.07 1.86
C ALA A 115 -5.89 16.23 1.25
N ASN A 116 -5.23 15.09 1.05
CA ASN A 116 -3.88 14.96 0.54
C ASN A 116 -2.86 15.79 1.35
N GLY A 117 -2.90 15.72 2.67
CA GLY A 117 -1.94 16.44 3.51
C GLY A 117 -2.08 17.97 3.45
N GLY A 118 -3.24 18.49 3.01
CA GLY A 118 -3.45 19.93 2.76
C GLY A 118 -3.11 20.40 1.35
N LEU A 119 -2.71 19.51 0.43
CA LEU A 119 -2.50 19.86 -0.98
C LEU A 119 -3.83 20.05 -1.74
N GLY A 120 -4.93 19.54 -1.19
CA GLY A 120 -6.28 19.61 -1.75
C GLY A 120 -6.64 18.36 -2.56
N ALA A 121 -7.95 18.16 -2.78
CA ALA A 121 -8.51 16.90 -3.30
C ALA A 121 -8.03 16.46 -4.70
N LEU A 122 -7.38 17.34 -5.47
CA LEU A 122 -6.90 17.06 -6.83
C LEU A 122 -5.36 16.98 -6.93
N ARG A 123 -4.66 17.08 -5.80
CA ARG A 123 -3.19 17.03 -5.74
C ARG A 123 -2.78 15.99 -4.71
N CYS A 124 -2.72 14.73 -5.12
CA CYS A 124 -2.24 13.64 -4.30
C CYS A 124 -0.74 13.39 -4.55
N ASP A 125 -0.08 12.80 -3.56
CA ASP A 125 1.31 12.36 -3.61
C ASP A 125 1.44 11.00 -2.89
N ALA A 126 2.65 10.61 -2.52
CA ALA A 126 2.90 9.34 -1.82
C ALA A 126 2.57 9.39 -0.32
N VAL A 127 2.28 10.58 0.24
CA VAL A 127 2.06 10.77 1.68
C VAL A 127 0.58 10.96 1.98
N GLY A 128 -0.06 11.88 1.26
CA GLY A 128 -1.42 12.34 1.52
C GLY A 128 -2.50 11.34 1.12
N MET A 129 -3.58 11.30 1.89
CA MET A 129 -4.79 10.51 1.58
C MET A 129 -6.01 11.40 1.41
N ASN A 130 -7.05 10.88 0.77
CA ASN A 130 -8.32 11.55 0.52
C ASN A 130 -9.47 10.55 0.65
N PHE A 131 -10.24 10.65 1.74
CA PHE A 131 -11.28 9.68 2.11
C PHE A 131 -10.77 8.23 2.10
N PRO A 132 -9.75 7.88 2.91
CA PRO A 132 -9.39 6.48 3.06
C PRO A 132 -10.56 5.69 3.68
N THR A 133 -10.74 4.43 3.31
CA THR A 133 -11.92 3.65 3.75
C THR A 133 -11.57 2.36 4.48
N ASP A 134 -10.49 1.69 4.11
CA ASP A 134 -10.10 0.42 4.69
C ASP A 134 -8.59 0.23 4.74
N LEU A 135 -8.17 -0.72 5.58
CA LEU A 135 -6.77 -1.03 5.85
C LEU A 135 -6.63 -2.51 6.15
N VAL A 136 -5.65 -3.15 5.53
CA VAL A 136 -5.22 -4.52 5.85
C VAL A 136 -3.71 -4.54 6.02
N TYR A 137 -3.24 -5.39 6.92
CA TYR A 137 -1.82 -5.56 7.21
C TYR A 137 -1.48 -7.04 7.30
N GLY A 138 -0.33 -7.40 6.76
CA GLY A 138 0.20 -8.77 6.75
C GLY A 138 1.69 -8.80 6.41
N ARG A 139 2.21 -9.98 6.07
CA ARG A 139 3.63 -10.20 5.74
C ARG A 139 4.10 -9.37 4.55
N LYS A 140 3.21 -9.10 3.60
CA LYS A 140 3.50 -8.27 2.42
C LYS A 140 3.45 -6.75 2.70
N GLY A 141 3.09 -6.35 3.92
CA GLY A 141 3.06 -4.96 4.34
C GLY A 141 1.67 -4.43 4.66
N LEU A 142 1.56 -3.10 4.69
CA LEU A 142 0.36 -2.35 5.03
C LEU A 142 -0.28 -1.80 3.76
N PHE A 143 -1.56 -2.07 3.57
CA PHE A 143 -2.36 -1.59 2.44
C PHE A 143 -3.46 -0.68 2.96
N VAL A 144 -3.61 0.49 2.35
CA VAL A 144 -4.67 1.44 2.69
C VAL A 144 -5.41 1.86 1.43
N SER A 145 -6.74 1.66 1.42
CA SER A 145 -7.57 2.11 0.32
C SER A 145 -7.80 3.61 0.44
N ASP A 146 -7.33 4.35 -0.56
CA ASP A 146 -7.41 5.81 -0.67
C ASP A 146 -8.47 6.16 -1.72
N SER A 147 -9.72 6.02 -1.29
CA SER A 147 -10.88 5.89 -2.18
C SER A 147 -11.16 7.16 -3.00
N GLY A 148 -10.96 8.33 -2.39
CA GLY A 148 -11.09 9.62 -3.07
C GLY A 148 -10.07 9.83 -4.19
N ASN A 149 -8.93 9.14 -4.13
CA ASN A 149 -7.90 9.15 -5.16
C ASN A 149 -7.92 7.90 -6.05
N ASN A 150 -8.90 7.00 -5.89
CA ASN A 150 -9.08 5.81 -6.70
C ASN A 150 -7.83 4.90 -6.73
N ARG A 151 -7.19 4.70 -5.57
CA ARG A 151 -5.94 3.95 -5.45
C ARG A 151 -5.86 3.18 -4.13
N VAL A 152 -4.93 2.26 -4.05
CA VAL A 152 -4.47 1.67 -2.77
C VAL A 152 -3.00 2.03 -2.60
N LEU A 153 -2.66 2.58 -1.44
CA LEU A 153 -1.29 2.88 -1.03
C LEU A 153 -0.71 1.70 -0.27
N VAL A 154 0.57 1.39 -0.50
CA VAL A 154 1.25 0.24 0.09
C VAL A 154 2.54 0.68 0.76
N TRP A 155 2.73 0.26 2.00
CA TRP A 155 4.01 0.32 2.71
C TRP A 155 4.51 -1.10 2.90
N LYS A 156 5.70 -1.42 2.39
CA LYS A 156 6.28 -2.77 2.49
C LYS A 156 6.70 -3.09 3.92
N GLU A 157 7.17 -2.06 4.63
CA GLU A 157 7.55 -2.10 6.04
C GLU A 157 6.52 -1.33 6.86
N LEU A 158 6.40 -1.66 8.15
CA LEU A 158 5.56 -0.87 9.04
C LEU A 158 6.12 0.56 9.16
N PRO A 159 5.26 1.58 9.08
CA PRO A 159 5.71 2.96 9.25
C PRO A 159 6.33 3.22 10.63
N THR A 160 7.35 4.07 10.64
CA THR A 160 8.13 4.43 11.83
C THR A 160 8.08 5.92 12.16
N GLU A 161 7.55 6.74 11.26
CA GLU A 161 7.39 8.18 11.43
C GLU A 161 6.07 8.69 10.88
N ASN A 162 5.67 9.90 11.32
CA ASN A 162 4.46 10.54 10.85
C ASN A 162 4.57 10.93 9.38
N GLY A 163 3.53 10.66 8.60
CA GLY A 163 3.48 11.01 7.19
C GLY A 163 4.50 10.24 6.35
N GLN A 164 4.92 9.05 6.77
CA GLN A 164 5.84 8.22 5.99
C GLN A 164 5.26 7.97 4.58
N PRO A 165 6.00 8.26 3.49
CA PRO A 165 5.54 8.01 2.13
C PRO A 165 5.29 6.52 1.88
N ALA A 166 4.29 6.20 1.06
CA ALA A 166 4.04 4.86 0.57
C ALA A 166 5.11 4.43 -0.44
N ASP A 167 5.42 3.14 -0.46
CA ASP A 167 6.41 2.52 -1.33
C ASP A 167 5.83 2.21 -2.72
N LEU A 168 4.56 1.82 -2.78
CA LEU A 168 3.86 1.46 -4.02
C LEU A 168 2.44 2.02 -4.07
N VAL A 169 1.90 2.06 -5.29
CA VAL A 169 0.51 2.44 -5.55
C VAL A 169 -0.15 1.41 -6.48
N ILE A 170 -1.33 0.94 -6.09
CA ILE A 170 -2.17 0.03 -6.89
C ILE A 170 -3.36 0.82 -7.45
N GLY A 171 -3.80 0.48 -8.67
CA GLY A 171 -4.90 1.17 -9.37
C GLY A 171 -4.45 2.37 -10.21
N GLN A 172 -3.29 2.96 -9.91
CA GLN A 172 -2.70 4.11 -10.60
C GLN A 172 -1.28 3.80 -11.10
N ASN A 173 -0.78 4.60 -12.05
CA ASN A 173 0.60 4.47 -12.55
C ASN A 173 1.62 5.24 -11.70
N THR A 174 1.16 6.27 -10.99
CA THR A 174 2.00 7.18 -10.20
C THR A 174 1.24 7.64 -8.96
N PHE A 175 1.98 8.13 -7.96
CA PHE A 175 1.38 8.73 -6.77
C PHE A 175 0.63 10.05 -7.02
N SER A 176 0.80 10.68 -8.18
CA SER A 176 0.04 11.86 -8.58
C SER A 176 -1.24 11.54 -9.36
N GLY A 177 -1.45 10.27 -9.71
CA GLY A 177 -2.67 9.80 -10.35
C GLY A 177 -3.83 9.70 -9.37
N HIS A 178 -4.96 10.33 -9.68
CA HIS A 178 -6.16 10.33 -8.84
C HIS A 178 -7.46 10.09 -9.60
N LYS A 179 -7.41 10.04 -10.93
CA LYS A 179 -8.59 9.88 -11.79
C LYS A 179 -9.05 8.43 -11.73
N PHE A 180 -10.35 8.22 -11.57
CA PHE A 180 -10.95 6.90 -11.66
C PHE A 180 -10.56 6.23 -12.98
N ASN A 181 -10.26 4.94 -12.92
CA ASN A 181 -9.85 4.14 -14.06
C ASN A 181 -8.73 4.76 -14.92
N ARG A 182 -7.87 5.60 -14.32
CA ARG A 182 -6.85 6.40 -15.03
C ARG A 182 -7.42 7.23 -16.19
N TRP A 183 -8.66 7.71 -16.05
CA TRP A 183 -9.41 8.44 -17.09
C TRP A 183 -9.76 7.59 -18.33
N GLY A 184 -9.82 6.26 -18.18
CA GLY A 184 -10.21 5.33 -19.24
C GLY A 184 -11.30 4.35 -18.81
N GLU A 185 -11.41 3.27 -19.57
CA GLU A 185 -12.29 2.14 -19.24
C GLU A 185 -11.70 1.30 -18.09
N PRO A 186 -12.54 0.61 -17.29
CA PRO A 186 -12.06 -0.32 -16.28
C PRO A 186 -11.19 -1.43 -16.90
N SER A 187 -10.06 -1.74 -16.27
CA SER A 187 -9.18 -2.88 -16.62
C SER A 187 -8.79 -3.65 -15.36
N GLU A 188 -8.04 -4.75 -15.46
CA GLU A 188 -7.59 -5.50 -14.28
C GLU A 188 -6.70 -4.69 -13.33
N CYS A 189 -6.05 -3.62 -13.81
CA CYS A 189 -5.09 -2.87 -13.01
C CYS A 189 -5.55 -1.45 -12.61
N THR A 190 -6.81 -1.09 -12.90
CA THR A 190 -7.37 0.22 -12.58
C THR A 190 -8.48 0.12 -11.55
N LEU A 191 -8.68 1.20 -10.79
CA LEU A 191 -9.68 1.24 -9.72
C LEU A 191 -10.57 2.48 -9.85
N LYS A 192 -11.77 2.38 -9.29
CA LYS A 192 -12.73 3.46 -9.09
C LYS A 192 -13.40 3.27 -7.74
N ASP A 193 -13.04 4.14 -6.79
CA ASP A 193 -13.55 4.10 -5.42
C ASP A 193 -13.33 2.74 -4.74
N PRO A 194 -12.05 2.29 -4.61
CA PRO A 194 -11.73 1.08 -3.86
C PRO A 194 -12.15 1.24 -2.41
N TYR A 195 -12.89 0.28 -1.86
CA TYR A 195 -13.51 0.39 -0.54
C TYR A 195 -12.90 -0.61 0.44
N GLY A 196 -13.59 -1.73 0.67
CA GLY A 196 -13.12 -2.81 1.53
C GLY A 196 -12.01 -3.64 0.87
N MET A 197 -11.06 -4.11 1.67
CA MET A 197 -9.96 -4.97 1.25
C MET A 197 -9.88 -6.21 2.15
N PHE A 198 -9.36 -7.29 1.59
CA PHE A 198 -9.04 -8.50 2.33
C PHE A 198 -7.72 -9.05 1.83
N LEU A 199 -6.82 -9.33 2.76
CA LEU A 199 -5.54 -9.98 2.48
C LEU A 199 -5.65 -11.43 2.92
N ASP A 200 -5.56 -12.33 1.95
CA ASP A 200 -5.53 -13.77 2.16
C ASP A 200 -4.06 -14.19 2.08
N GLU A 201 -3.46 -14.54 3.21
CA GLU A 201 -2.10 -15.06 3.25
C GLU A 201 -2.01 -16.13 4.33
N ASP A 202 -1.22 -17.16 4.07
CA ASP A 202 -0.82 -18.15 5.06
C ASP A 202 0.46 -17.67 5.76
N PRO A 203 0.39 -17.30 7.06
CA PRO A 203 1.58 -16.88 7.79
C PRO A 203 2.57 -18.02 8.02
N GLU A 204 2.14 -19.29 7.94
CA GLU A 204 2.99 -20.47 8.15
C GLU A 204 3.67 -20.96 6.87
N ASP A 205 3.15 -20.58 5.70
CA ASP A 205 3.73 -20.92 4.40
C ASP A 205 4.62 -19.77 3.88
N GLU A 206 5.93 -19.96 3.89
CA GLU A 206 6.87 -18.97 3.35
C GLU A 206 6.81 -18.82 1.82
N GLU A 207 6.26 -19.82 1.12
CA GLU A 207 6.08 -19.80 -0.34
C GLU A 207 4.75 -19.16 -0.76
N ASP A 208 3.85 -18.86 0.17
CA ASP A 208 2.60 -18.17 -0.15
C ASP A 208 2.87 -16.72 -0.57
N ASN A 209 2.46 -16.42 -1.80
CA ASN A 209 2.55 -15.08 -2.35
C ASN A 209 1.47 -14.14 -1.79
N GLY A 210 0.42 -14.68 -1.17
CA GLY A 210 -0.70 -13.92 -0.62
C GLY A 210 -1.54 -13.24 -1.70
N LYS A 211 -2.85 -13.11 -1.48
CA LYS A 211 -3.80 -12.51 -2.41
C LYS A 211 -4.47 -11.30 -1.79
N LEU A 212 -4.41 -10.17 -2.49
CA LEU A 212 -5.13 -8.97 -2.09
C LEU A 212 -6.45 -8.85 -2.88
N PHE A 213 -7.56 -8.96 -2.17
CA PHE A 213 -8.89 -8.72 -2.70
C PHE A 213 -9.29 -7.27 -2.44
N ILE A 214 -9.70 -6.56 -3.48
CA ILE A 214 -10.11 -5.16 -3.41
C ILE A 214 -11.53 -5.01 -3.93
N CYS A 215 -12.43 -4.51 -3.09
CA CYS A 215 -13.77 -4.10 -3.50
C CYS A 215 -13.69 -2.82 -4.33
N ASP A 216 -13.70 -2.95 -5.64
CA ASP A 216 -13.70 -1.83 -6.60
C ASP A 216 -15.13 -1.32 -6.81
N ARG A 217 -15.65 -0.66 -5.76
CA ARG A 217 -17.08 -0.38 -5.57
C ARG A 217 -17.68 0.40 -6.74
N GLY A 218 -16.96 1.40 -7.24
CA GLY A 218 -17.44 2.26 -8.31
C GLY A 218 -17.50 1.58 -9.68
N ASN A 219 -16.86 0.42 -9.84
CA ASN A 219 -16.93 -0.45 -11.00
C ASN A 219 -17.76 -1.73 -10.75
N SER A 220 -18.36 -1.88 -9.56
CA SER A 220 -19.22 -3.03 -9.19
C SER A 220 -18.53 -4.40 -9.36
N ARG A 221 -17.27 -4.49 -8.95
CA ARG A 221 -16.47 -5.72 -9.01
C ARG A 221 -15.56 -5.88 -7.80
N VAL A 222 -15.01 -7.08 -7.64
CA VAL A 222 -13.85 -7.34 -6.80
C VAL A 222 -12.67 -7.61 -7.73
N VAL A 223 -11.54 -6.96 -7.49
CA VAL A 223 -10.29 -7.22 -8.20
C VAL A 223 -9.36 -7.97 -7.27
N ILE A 224 -8.68 -8.98 -7.81
CA ILE A 224 -7.76 -9.84 -7.07
C ILE A 224 -6.36 -9.56 -7.61
N TRP A 225 -5.47 -9.13 -6.72
CA TRP A 225 -4.04 -9.06 -6.99
C TRP A 225 -3.39 -10.32 -6.40
N GLU A 226 -2.99 -11.22 -7.29
CA GLU A 226 -2.34 -12.50 -6.96
C GLU A 226 -0.89 -12.32 -6.53
N GLU A 227 -0.20 -11.31 -7.09
CA GLU A 227 1.15 -10.92 -6.73
C GLU A 227 1.24 -9.40 -6.74
N LEU A 228 1.86 -8.82 -5.72
CA LEU A 228 2.16 -7.39 -5.73
C LEU A 228 3.18 -7.12 -6.83
N PRO A 229 3.01 -6.05 -7.61
CA PRO A 229 4.01 -5.67 -8.59
C PRO A 229 5.32 -5.38 -7.86
N GLU A 230 6.32 -6.23 -8.06
CA GLU A 230 7.68 -5.89 -7.69
C GLU A 230 8.10 -4.68 -8.53
N PRO A 231 8.70 -3.64 -7.93
CA PRO A 231 9.35 -2.62 -8.73
C PRO A 231 10.36 -3.36 -9.60
N LYS A 232 10.32 -3.11 -10.92
CA LYS A 232 11.36 -3.62 -11.83
C LYS A 232 12.69 -3.31 -11.18
N SER A 233 13.42 -4.34 -10.75
CA SER A 233 14.78 -4.14 -10.27
C SER A 233 15.49 -3.40 -11.39
N ASP A 234 16.28 -2.38 -11.03
CA ASP A 234 17.26 -1.85 -11.96
C ASP A 234 18.07 -3.06 -12.40
N GLN A 235 17.81 -3.56 -13.61
CA GLN A 235 18.62 -4.60 -14.21
C GLN A 235 20.02 -3.98 -14.29
N LYS A 236 20.88 -4.33 -13.33
CA LYS A 236 22.31 -4.18 -13.53
C LYS A 236 22.60 -4.84 -14.88
N PRO A 237 23.28 -4.16 -15.82
CA PRO A 237 23.63 -4.79 -17.07
C PRO A 237 24.33 -6.10 -16.76
N GLU A 238 23.84 -7.19 -17.35
CA GLU A 238 24.47 -8.51 -17.25
C GLU A 238 25.95 -8.32 -17.52
N GLU A 239 26.80 -8.64 -16.53
CA GLU A 239 28.22 -8.80 -16.82
C GLU A 239 28.33 -9.95 -17.81
N LEU A 240 28.70 -9.61 -19.06
CA LEU A 240 29.03 -10.56 -20.10
C LEU A 240 30.05 -11.53 -19.52
N ASP A 241 29.62 -12.75 -19.25
CA ASP A 241 30.45 -13.83 -18.75
C ASP A 241 31.57 -14.06 -19.77
N HIS A 242 32.79 -13.63 -19.41
CA HIS A 242 33.96 -13.88 -20.24
C HIS A 242 34.21 -15.39 -20.20
N PRO A 243 34.14 -16.12 -21.32
CA PRO A 243 34.39 -17.55 -21.29
C PRO A 243 35.83 -17.79 -20.84
N THR A 244 35.99 -18.40 -19.67
CA THR A 244 37.26 -18.95 -19.25
C THR A 244 37.58 -20.13 -20.17
N MET A 245 38.63 -20.01 -20.98
CA MET A 245 39.13 -21.15 -21.77
C MET A 245 39.59 -22.26 -20.82
N GLU A 246 38.79 -23.30 -20.71
CA GLU A 246 39.24 -24.58 -20.19
C GLU A 246 40.03 -25.28 -21.31
N ASP A 247 41.34 -25.42 -21.07
CA ASP A 247 42.30 -26.26 -21.79
C ASP A 247 42.96 -25.70 -23.09
N PRO A 248 44.20 -25.18 -23.00
CA PRO A 248 45.00 -24.73 -24.15
C PRO A 248 45.51 -25.85 -25.08
N GLU A 249 45.31 -27.14 -24.78
CA GLU A 249 45.95 -28.22 -25.55
C GLU A 249 45.02 -28.97 -26.54
N LEU A 250 43.77 -28.53 -26.72
CA LEU A 250 42.78 -29.28 -27.51
C LEU A 250 42.59 -28.84 -28.98
N LEU A 251 43.53 -28.09 -29.57
CA LEU A 251 43.49 -27.74 -31.00
C LEU A 251 44.78 -28.13 -31.74
N MET A 252 45.08 -29.44 -31.75
CA MET A 252 45.88 -30.04 -32.82
C MET A 252 45.09 -31.17 -33.47
N GLY A 253 44.49 -30.85 -34.62
CA GLY A 253 43.98 -31.80 -35.60
C GLY A 253 44.34 -31.27 -36.98
N VAL A 254 45.41 -31.83 -37.54
CA VAL A 254 45.95 -31.61 -38.88
C VAL A 254 45.10 -32.27 -39.97
N ASP A 255 45.29 -31.79 -41.20
CA ASP A 255 45.06 -32.38 -42.53
C ASP A 255 44.05 -31.55 -43.36
N GLU A 256 44.54 -30.66 -44.22
CA GLU A 256 45.09 -30.86 -45.57
C GLU A 256 44.03 -30.65 -46.67
N ASP A 257 44.42 -29.85 -47.66
CA ASP A 257 43.93 -29.76 -49.03
C ASP A 257 42.58 -29.07 -49.32
N PHE A 258 42.66 -27.80 -49.76
CA PHE A 258 42.22 -27.45 -51.10
C PHE A 258 42.82 -26.10 -51.55
N MET A 259 43.78 -26.15 -52.46
CA MET A 259 44.15 -25.01 -53.30
C MET A 259 43.09 -24.81 -54.39
N ASP A 260 42.79 -23.58 -54.79
CA ASP A 260 43.32 -23.02 -56.05
C ASP A 260 42.68 -21.66 -56.42
N ASP A 261 43.50 -20.90 -57.16
CA ASP A 261 43.21 -19.86 -58.14
C ASP A 261 42.90 -18.43 -57.66
N GLU A 262 43.87 -17.50 -57.78
CA GLU A 262 44.13 -16.58 -58.93
C GLU A 262 43.18 -15.36 -58.87
N GLU A 263 43.53 -14.10 -59.11
CA GLU A 263 44.68 -13.40 -59.69
C GLU A 263 44.51 -11.89 -59.35
N GLU A 264 45.63 -11.17 -59.34
CA GLU A 264 45.91 -9.78 -59.82
C GLU A 264 44.95 -8.60 -59.53
N GLU A 265 45.47 -7.57 -58.83
CA GLU A 265 45.91 -6.25 -59.36
C GLU A 265 44.73 -5.31 -59.70
N ASP A 266 44.59 -4.21 -58.95
CA ASP A 266 45.02 -2.88 -59.43
C ASP A 266 44.46 -1.73 -58.58
N GLU A 267 45.24 -0.66 -58.62
CA GLU A 267 45.06 0.67 -58.05
C GLU A 267 43.72 1.32 -58.45
N ASP A 268 43.12 2.12 -57.57
CA ASP A 268 43.02 3.56 -57.82
C ASP A 268 42.21 4.32 -56.75
N GLU A 269 42.69 5.53 -56.51
CA GLU A 269 42.10 6.60 -55.72
C GLU A 269 40.71 7.02 -56.21
N GLU A 270 39.79 7.34 -55.31
CA GLU A 270 39.10 8.65 -55.24
C GLU A 270 37.95 8.62 -54.21
N ALA A 271 38.08 9.45 -53.18
CA ALA A 271 36.93 10.06 -52.51
C ALA A 271 36.72 11.42 -53.21
N PRO A 272 35.49 11.99 -53.36
CA PRO A 272 34.74 12.40 -52.17
C PRO A 272 33.19 12.47 -52.30
N LYS A 273 32.55 12.57 -51.11
CA LYS A 273 31.35 13.36 -50.76
C LYS A 273 30.13 13.38 -51.72
N GLU A 274 28.95 13.05 -51.21
CA GLU A 274 28.01 14.05 -50.66
C GLU A 274 26.74 13.40 -50.07
N LEU A 275 26.10 14.18 -49.20
CA LEU A 275 24.87 13.92 -48.46
C LEU A 275 23.63 13.94 -49.36
N ALA A 276 22.67 13.06 -49.07
CA ALA A 276 21.24 13.37 -48.86
C ALA A 276 20.54 12.15 -48.25
#